data_AF-A0A1M3JZR0-F1
#
_entry.id   AF-A0A1M3JZR0-F1
#
_cell.length_a   1.000
_cell.length_b   1.000
_cell.length_c   1.000
_cell.angle_alpha   90.00
_cell.angle_beta   90.00
_cell.angle_gamma   90.00
#
_symmetry.space_group_name_H-M   'P 1'
#
loop_
_entity.id
_entity.type
_entity.pdbx_description
1 polymer ?
#
loop_
_entity_poly.entity_id
_entity_poly.type
_entity_poly.pdbx_seq_one_letter_code
_entity_poly.pdbx_strand_id
1 'polypeptide(L)'
;MTEKNFDYLFPQAKLNPVVLRGYVWKVILDPTRNDDDPGMFFGRLFRMIDIRLNRDEKSTWPEGIVFENVTSGCLLTFQDGKLLDLTNSKIIQKKPRIRNRNRHSIH
;
A
#
# COMPACT_ATOMS: atom_id res chain seq x y z
N MET A 1 9.96 15.42 -41.58
CA MET A 1 9.41 15.66 -40.23
C MET A 1 10.17 14.75 -39.30
N THR A 2 10.95 15.31 -38.38
CA THR A 2 11.95 14.57 -37.61
C THR A 2 11.36 14.26 -36.24
N GLU A 3 11.09 12.99 -35.97
CA GLU A 3 10.59 12.51 -34.68
C GLU A 3 11.67 12.74 -33.61
N LYS A 4 11.41 13.66 -32.68
CA LYS A 4 12.28 13.94 -31.54
C LYS A 4 12.05 12.84 -30.51
N ASN A 5 12.96 11.87 -30.44
CA ASN A 5 13.01 10.89 -29.36
C ASN A 5 13.40 11.59 -28.05
N PHE A 6 12.50 11.55 -27.07
CA PHE A 6 12.68 12.12 -25.73
C PHE A 6 13.28 11.13 -24.71
N ASP A 7 13.89 10.05 -25.19
CA ASP A 7 14.43 8.96 -24.35
C ASP A 7 15.60 9.39 -23.44
N TYR A 8 16.11 10.62 -23.61
CA TYR A 8 17.19 11.19 -22.80
C TYR A 8 16.72 11.98 -21.57
N LEU A 9 15.41 12.23 -21.41
CA LEU A 9 14.90 13.05 -20.30
C LEU A 9 14.74 12.30 -18.97
N PHE A 10 14.81 10.98 -19.00
CA PHE A 10 14.78 10.17 -17.79
C PHE A 10 16.08 9.38 -17.69
N PRO A 11 16.90 9.60 -16.65
CA PRO A 11 18.04 8.74 -16.40
C PRO A 11 17.51 7.30 -16.31
N GLN A 12 17.93 6.43 -17.23
CA GLN A 12 17.74 5.00 -17.06
C GLN A 12 18.62 4.56 -15.89
N ALA A 13 18.11 4.80 -14.68
CA ALA A 13 18.67 4.29 -13.46
C ALA A 13 18.80 2.79 -13.67
N LYS A 14 20.04 2.29 -13.66
CA LYS A 14 20.32 0.86 -13.55
C LYS A 14 19.67 0.38 -12.26
N LEU A 15 18.41 -0.03 -12.35
CA LEU A 15 17.65 -0.62 -11.27
C LEU A 15 18.26 -2.00 -11.04
N ASN A 16 19.26 -2.08 -10.18
CA ASN A 16 19.28 -3.23 -9.29
C ASN A 16 17.90 -3.21 -8.63
N PRO A 17 16.99 -4.18 -8.89
CA PRO A 17 15.73 -4.18 -8.20
C PRO A 17 16.09 -4.47 -6.75
N VAL A 18 16.21 -3.42 -5.95
CA VAL A 18 16.10 -3.54 -4.51
C VAL A 18 14.75 -4.21 -4.34
N VAL A 19 14.76 -5.51 -4.05
CA VAL A 19 13.55 -6.28 -3.83
C VAL A 19 12.94 -5.63 -2.60
N LEU A 20 12.03 -4.69 -2.80
CA LEU A 20 11.31 -3.98 -1.76
C LEU A 20 10.33 -4.99 -1.13
N ARG A 21 10.87 -5.95 -0.36
CA ARG A 21 10.10 -7.07 0.20
C ARG A 21 8.92 -6.53 0.99
N GLY A 22 7.72 -6.80 0.48
CA GLY A 22 6.46 -6.42 1.10
C GLY A 22 5.93 -5.03 0.74
N TYR A 23 6.68 -4.19 0.02
CA TYR A 23 6.15 -2.96 -0.55
C TYR A 23 5.50 -3.28 -1.88
N VAL A 24 4.24 -3.70 -1.83
CA VAL A 24 3.49 -4.18 -3.00
C VAL A 24 2.12 -3.51 -3.12
N TRP A 25 1.85 -2.50 -2.32
CA TRP A 25 0.58 -1.78 -2.36
C TRP A 25 0.80 -0.38 -2.94
N LYS A 26 -0.04 0.06 -3.88
CA LYS A 26 -0.04 1.43 -4.40
C LYS A 26 -1.41 2.05 -4.20
N VAL A 27 -1.47 3.37 -4.02
CA VAL A 27 -2.75 4.09 -4.05
C VAL A 27 -3.16 4.25 -5.51
N ILE A 28 -4.41 3.92 -5.83
CA ILE A 28 -4.99 4.07 -7.17
C ILE A 28 -6.16 5.06 -7.21
N LEU A 29 -6.71 5.41 -6.05
CA LEU A 29 -7.72 6.45 -5.87
C LEU A 29 -7.48 7.16 -4.54
N ASP A 30 -7.38 8.48 -4.57
CA ASP A 30 -7.37 9.33 -3.39
C ASP A 30 -8.50 10.37 -3.51
N PRO A 31 -9.58 10.23 -2.72
CA PRO A 31 -10.76 11.11 -2.81
C PRO A 31 -10.51 12.51 -2.27
N THR A 32 -9.35 12.79 -1.67
CA THR A 32 -8.98 14.13 -1.20
C THR A 32 -8.31 14.98 -2.27
N ARG A 33 -8.04 14.41 -3.46
CA ARG A 33 -7.38 15.09 -4.56
C ARG A 33 -8.38 15.36 -5.68
N ASN A 34 -8.63 16.64 -5.95
CA ASN A 34 -9.63 17.08 -6.94
C ASN A 34 -9.02 17.47 -8.30
N ASP A 35 -7.74 17.88 -8.38
CA ASP A 35 -7.24 18.58 -9.57
C ASP A 35 -5.86 18.15 -10.11
N ASP A 36 -5.10 17.28 -9.43
CA ASP A 36 -3.77 16.89 -9.89
C ASP A 36 -3.58 15.37 -9.86
N ASP A 37 -3.55 14.80 -11.07
CA ASP A 37 -3.08 13.48 -11.49
C ASP A 37 -3.14 12.37 -10.40
N PRO A 38 -4.12 11.44 -10.46
CA PRO A 38 -4.40 10.44 -9.41
C PRO A 38 -3.26 9.43 -9.12
N GLY A 39 -2.08 9.60 -9.70
CA GLY A 39 -0.97 8.65 -9.64
C GLY A 39 0.21 9.01 -8.71
N MET A 40 0.31 10.23 -8.17
CA MET A 40 1.51 10.64 -7.41
C MET A 40 1.31 10.66 -5.89
N PHE A 41 1.12 9.49 -5.28
CA PHE A 41 1.71 9.24 -3.96
C PHE A 41 3.22 8.97 -4.14
N PHE A 42 4.00 9.98 -4.52
CA PHE A 42 5.47 9.96 -4.66
C PHE A 42 6.11 8.63 -5.14
N GLY A 43 5.52 7.91 -6.10
CA GLY A 43 6.10 6.67 -6.65
C GLY A 43 6.50 5.61 -5.60
N ARG A 44 5.94 5.65 -4.39
CA ARG A 44 6.32 4.74 -3.30
C ARG A 44 5.24 3.69 -3.12
N LEU A 45 5.66 2.44 -3.28
CA LEU A 45 4.89 1.30 -2.83
C LEU A 45 4.81 1.34 -1.29
N PHE A 46 3.72 0.83 -0.75
CA PHE A 46 3.41 0.72 0.67
C PHE A 46 3.46 -0.75 1.11
N ARG A 47 3.78 -0.98 2.38
CA ARG A 47 3.61 -2.29 3.00
C ARG A 47 2.22 -2.38 3.60
N MET A 48 1.73 -3.60 3.73
CA MET A 48 0.48 -3.88 4.45
C MET A 48 0.48 -3.32 5.88
N ILE A 49 1.65 -3.23 6.54
CA ILE A 49 1.74 -2.64 7.89
C ILE A 49 1.62 -1.11 7.91
N ASP A 50 1.86 -0.44 6.79
CA ASP A 50 1.69 1.01 6.66
C ASP A 50 0.20 1.35 6.41
N ILE A 51 -0.59 0.39 5.96
CA ILE A 51 -2.02 0.54 5.65
C ILE A 51 -2.90 0.07 6.81
N ARG A 52 -2.54 -1.01 7.51
CA ARG A 52 -3.37 -1.57 8.59
C ARG A 52 -3.31 -0.73 9.86
N LEU A 53 -4.48 -0.51 10.45
CA LEU A 53 -4.61 0.13 11.76
C LEU A 53 -4.22 -0.81 12.91
N ASN A 54 -3.68 -0.23 13.98
CA ASN A 54 -3.66 -0.88 15.28
C ASN A 54 -5.03 -0.81 15.95
N ARG A 55 -5.23 -1.62 17.01
CA ARG A 55 -6.56 -1.91 17.58
C ARG A 55 -7.33 -0.65 18.05
N ASP A 56 -6.59 0.40 18.40
CA ASP A 56 -7.11 1.65 18.94
C ASP A 56 -6.71 2.87 18.09
N GLU A 57 -6.14 2.62 16.91
CA GLU A 57 -5.66 3.66 16.02
C GLU A 57 -6.80 4.07 15.08
N LYS A 58 -7.08 5.37 15.02
CA LYS A 58 -7.97 5.92 13.98
C LYS A 58 -7.23 5.91 12.65
N SER A 59 -7.95 5.63 11.57
CA SER A 59 -7.39 5.76 10.23
C SER A 59 -6.86 7.17 9.99
N THR A 60 -5.61 7.27 9.57
CA THR A 60 -5.05 8.50 9.00
C THR A 60 -5.38 8.63 7.52
N TRP A 61 -5.89 7.56 6.91
CA TRP A 61 -6.29 7.53 5.51
C TRP A 61 -7.71 8.05 5.33
N PRO A 62 -7.97 8.81 4.25
CA PRO A 62 -9.29 9.33 3.97
C PRO A 62 -10.26 8.21 3.60
N GLU A 63 -11.52 8.44 3.92
CA GLU A 63 -12.63 7.56 3.55
C GLU A 63 -12.72 7.42 2.03
N GLY A 64 -12.81 6.19 1.53
CA GLY A 64 -12.89 5.92 0.10
C GLY A 64 -11.55 5.92 -0.64
N ILE A 65 -10.41 6.06 0.04
CA ILE A 65 -9.10 5.79 -0.58
C ILE A 65 -9.06 4.34 -1.09
N VAL A 66 -8.37 4.09 -2.21
CA VAL A 66 -8.21 2.73 -2.74
C VAL A 66 -6.73 2.38 -2.92
N PHE A 67 -6.34 1.24 -2.34
CA PHE A 67 -5.04 0.62 -2.51
C PHE A 67 -5.15 -0.61 -3.41
N GLU A 68 -4.21 -0.78 -4.33
CA GLU A 68 -4.06 -2.00 -5.15
C GLU A 68 -2.78 -2.73 -4.80
N ASN A 69 -2.86 -4.05 -4.65
CA ASN A 69 -1.69 -4.92 -4.60
C ASN A 69 -1.15 -5.14 -6.01
N VAL A 70 0.06 -4.66 -6.30
CA VAL A 70 0.68 -4.77 -7.63
C VAL A 70 0.99 -6.20 -8.07
N THR A 71 1.01 -7.15 -7.14
CA THR A 71 1.26 -8.57 -7.43
C THR A 71 -0.04 -9.36 -7.61
N SER A 72 -1.04 -9.13 -6.77
CA SER A 72 -2.28 -9.93 -6.77
C SER A 72 -3.50 -9.22 -7.35
N GLY A 73 -3.43 -7.91 -7.62
CA GLY A 73 -4.58 -7.09 -8.03
C GLY A 73 -5.62 -6.88 -6.92
N CYS A 74 -5.32 -7.30 -5.68
CA CYS A 74 -6.25 -7.14 -4.57
C CYS A 74 -6.46 -5.65 -4.26
N LEU A 75 -7.71 -5.27 -4.01
CA LEU A 75 -8.11 -3.90 -3.73
C LEU A 75 -8.52 -3.73 -2.28
N LEU A 76 -7.98 -2.71 -1.62
CA LEU A 76 -8.37 -2.33 -0.26
C LEU A 76 -8.92 -0.93 -0.22
N THR A 77 -9.86 -0.67 0.67
CA THR A 77 -10.36 0.69 0.95
C THR A 77 -10.60 0.92 2.43
N PHE A 78 -10.67 2.19 2.82
CA PHE A 78 -11.18 2.57 4.12
C PHE A 78 -12.67 2.92 4.01
N GLN A 79 -13.47 2.24 4.82
CA GLN A 79 -14.87 2.56 5.03
C GLN A 79 -15.23 2.59 6.51
N ASP A 80 -15.86 3.65 6.99
CA ASP A 80 -16.20 3.90 8.40
C ASP A 80 -15.00 3.67 9.35
N GLY A 81 -13.81 4.08 8.91
CA GLY A 81 -12.55 3.88 9.64
C GLY A 81 -12.06 2.43 9.69
N LYS A 82 -12.65 1.51 8.92
CA LYS A 82 -12.24 0.10 8.82
C LYS A 82 -11.60 -0.17 7.47
N LEU A 83 -10.57 -1.02 7.48
CA LEU A 83 -9.94 -1.50 6.26
C LEU A 83 -10.74 -2.67 5.67
N LEU A 84 -11.24 -2.49 4.45
CA LEU A 84 -12.00 -3.47 3.68
C LEU A 84 -11.19 -4.03 2.51
N ASP A 85 -11.39 -5.30 2.20
CA ASP A 85 -11.00 -5.96 0.96
C ASP A 85 -12.16 -5.89 -0.03
N LEU A 86 -12.01 -5.08 -1.08
CA LEU A 86 -13.00 -4.91 -2.15
C LEU A 86 -13.01 -6.10 -3.10
N THR A 87 -11.90 -6.82 -3.26
CA THR A 87 -11.82 -7.99 -4.15
C THR A 87 -12.64 -9.16 -3.60
N ASN A 88 -12.62 -9.37 -2.29
CA ASN A 88 -13.34 -10.46 -1.63
C ASN A 88 -14.55 -9.99 -0.81
N SER A 89 -14.85 -8.68 -0.80
CA SER A 89 -15.92 -8.07 0.02
C SER A 89 -15.84 -8.46 1.50
N LYS A 90 -14.64 -8.38 2.10
CA LYS A 90 -14.38 -8.80 3.49
C LYS A 90 -13.70 -7.71 4.30
N ILE A 91 -14.09 -7.58 5.57
CA ILE A 91 -13.38 -6.71 6.52
C ILE A 91 -12.04 -7.35 6.88
N ILE A 92 -10.92 -6.64 6.68
CA ILE A 92 -9.60 -7.12 7.08
C ILE A 92 -9.39 -6.85 8.56
N GLN A 93 -9.77 -7.82 9.39
CA GLN A 93 -9.44 -7.79 10.82
C GLN A 93 -7.99 -8.25 11.05
N LYS A 94 -7.31 -7.62 12.02
CA LYS A 94 -5.98 -8.08 12.46
C LYS A 94 -6.15 -9.37 13.26
N LYS A 95 -5.53 -10.47 12.83
CA LYS A 95 -5.38 -11.66 13.68
C LYS A 95 -4.55 -11.26 14.92
N PRO A 96 -4.98 -11.63 16.14
CA PRO A 96 -4.19 -11.36 17.35
C PRO A 96 -2.79 -11.93 17.18
N ARG A 97 -1.75 -11.12 17.43
CA ARG A 97 -0.37 -11.62 17.44
C ARG A 97 -0.19 -12.43 18.73
N ILE A 98 -0.38 -13.73 18.66
CA ILE A 98 -0.11 -14.64 19.78
C ILE A 98 1.41 -14.69 19.97
N ARG A 99 1.91 -14.06 21.04
CA ARG A 99 3.29 -14.23 21.50
C ARG A 99 3.33 -15.45 22.41
N ASN A 100 3.83 -16.58 21.90
CA ASN A 100 4.13 -17.73 22.75
C ASN A 100 5.40 -17.40 23.56
N ARG A 101 5.25 -17.05 24.84
CA ARG A 101 6.38 -16.74 25.75
C ARG A 101 7.02 -17.98 26.40
N ASN A 102 6.65 -19.19 26.00
CA ASN A 102 7.20 -20.41 26.58
C ASN A 102 8.44 -20.90 25.81
N ARG A 103 9.58 -20.21 25.94
CA ARG A 103 10.89 -20.82 25.70
C ARG A 103 11.94 -20.20 26.63
N HIS A 104 12.43 -21.06 27.54
CA HIS A 104 13.68 -20.98 28.28
C HIS A 104 13.70 -20.16 29.58
N SER A 105 13.02 -20.68 30.61
CA SER A 105 13.63 -20.70 31.95
C SER A 105 14.51 -21.95 32.02
N ILE A 106 15.80 -21.82 31.66
CA ILE A 106 16.78 -22.85 31.99
C ILE A 106 17.11 -22.62 33.47
N HIS A 107 16.93 -23.69 34.25
CA HIS A 107 17.23 -23.76 35.67
C HIS A 107 18.70 -24.06 35.92
#